data_AF-A0A959NCL6-F1
#
_entry.id   AF-A0A959NCL6-F1
#
_cell.length_a   1.000
_cell.length_b   1.000
_cell.length_c   1.000
_cell.angle_alpha   90.00
_cell.angle_beta   90.00
_cell.angle_gamma   90.00
#
_symmetry.space_group_name_H-M   'P 1'
#
loop_
_entity.id
_entity.type
_entity.pdbx_description
1 polymer ?
#
loop_
_entity_poly.entity_id
_entity_poly.type
_entity_poly.pdbx_seq_one_letter_code
_entity_poly.pdbx_strand_id
1 'polypeptide(L)'
;MEAPNKDFRFWIRIAFLNLMIVAFLGVIMRYKIAYSLPFINQKNLLQSHSHFAFAGWVTQLLMAMMVNYLHTKGHSNAFQKYKPVLYANLLTAYGMLLTFPFIGYKMLSIIFSTLSIFASYWFVIKFWIDLNKLPQKNSSVYWFKAALLFNVISSLGAYSLAYMITMRSIHPDNYLASIYFFLHFQYNGWFFFACMGLLAHRLHLWGANNRNLNIVFLLFAFACIPAYLLSALWLSVPNWFYILVVVAVGLQLTGWLLLVKTTKKLLPIIKNQITLLTRRLYMLSAIALTIKLSLQTGSVIPSL
;
A
#
# COMPACT_ATOMS: atom_id res chain seq x y z
N MET A 1 22.76 -17.99 0.08
CA MET A 1 21.71 -17.18 -0.56
C MET A 1 22.07 -17.05 -2.03
N GLU A 2 21.24 -17.55 -2.95
CA GLU A 2 21.44 -17.29 -4.38
C GLU A 2 21.43 -15.78 -4.65
N ALA A 3 22.28 -15.32 -5.57
CA ALA A 3 22.33 -13.92 -5.96
C ALA A 3 20.97 -13.50 -6.53
N PRO A 4 20.42 -12.33 -6.13
CA PRO A 4 19.12 -11.90 -6.61
C PRO A 4 19.13 -11.73 -8.14
N ASN A 5 18.02 -12.17 -8.76
CA ASN A 5 17.78 -12.07 -10.21
C ASN A 5 18.14 -10.64 -10.71
N LYS A 6 18.86 -10.54 -11.83
CA LYS A 6 19.26 -9.25 -12.43
C LYS A 6 18.05 -8.34 -12.70
N ASP A 7 16.95 -8.90 -13.19
CA ASP A 7 15.71 -8.17 -13.42
C ASP A 7 15.13 -7.62 -12.10
N PHE A 8 15.13 -8.42 -11.03
CA PHE A 8 14.67 -7.95 -9.72
C PHE A 8 15.51 -6.76 -9.22
N ARG A 9 16.84 -6.87 -9.30
CA ARG A 9 17.75 -5.77 -8.91
C ARG A 9 17.50 -4.49 -9.70
N PHE A 10 17.23 -4.60 -11.00
CA PHE A 10 16.88 -3.46 -11.85
C PHE A 10 15.63 -2.72 -11.34
N TRP A 11 14.54 -3.45 -11.08
CA TRP A 11 13.30 -2.85 -10.58
C TRP A 11 13.44 -2.26 -9.17
N ILE A 12 14.24 -2.88 -8.31
CA ILE A 12 14.54 -2.33 -6.98
C ILE A 12 15.33 -1.02 -7.10
N ARG A 13 16.31 -0.93 -7.99
CA ARG A 13 17.05 0.33 -8.25
C ARG A 13 16.12 1.44 -8.73
N ILE A 14 15.19 1.13 -9.64
CA ILE A 14 14.19 2.10 -10.07
C ILE A 14 13.32 2.55 -8.90
N ALA A 15 12.86 1.64 -8.04
CA ALA A 15 12.06 2.03 -6.87
C ALA A 15 12.82 2.97 -5.93
N PHE A 16 14.13 2.76 -5.72
CA PHE A 16 14.95 3.69 -4.92
C PHE A 16 15.17 5.04 -5.61
N LEU A 17 15.34 5.06 -6.94
CA LEU A 17 15.38 6.31 -7.70
C LEU A 17 14.06 7.07 -7.55
N ASN A 18 12.92 6.37 -7.62
CA ASN A 18 11.60 6.96 -7.47
C ASN A 18 11.41 7.52 -6.05
N LEU A 19 11.89 6.81 -5.01
CA LEU A 19 11.91 7.34 -3.64
C LEU A 19 12.72 8.64 -3.53
N MET A 20 13.88 8.71 -4.19
CA MET A 20 14.70 9.93 -4.21
C MET A 20 13.94 11.10 -4.84
N ILE A 21 13.24 10.88 -5.96
CA ILE A 21 12.39 11.88 -6.60
C ILE A 21 11.24 12.32 -5.68
N VAL A 22 10.56 11.36 -5.03
CA VAL A 22 9.48 11.66 -4.05
C VAL A 22 10.01 12.55 -2.93
N ALA A 23 11.16 12.19 -2.34
CA ALA A 23 11.80 12.96 -1.27
C ALA A 23 12.17 14.37 -1.75
N PHE A 24 12.74 14.50 -2.94
CA PHE A 24 13.08 15.78 -3.55
C PHE A 24 11.85 16.69 -3.74
N LEU A 25 10.76 16.17 -4.31
CA LEU A 25 9.51 16.92 -4.41
C LEU A 25 8.95 17.33 -3.03
N GLY A 26 9.08 16.46 -2.03
CA GLY A 26 8.71 16.75 -0.65
C GLY A 26 9.51 17.92 -0.06
N VAL A 27 10.83 17.96 -0.31
CA VAL A 27 11.69 19.08 0.07
C VAL A 27 11.25 20.38 -0.62
N ILE A 28 10.96 20.35 -1.93
CA ILE A 28 10.46 21.53 -2.65
C ILE A 28 9.15 22.03 -2.05
N MET A 29 8.20 21.14 -1.73
CA MET A 29 6.94 21.53 -1.10
C MET A 29 7.14 22.18 0.27
N ARG A 30 8.09 21.68 1.07
CA ARG A 30 8.43 22.28 2.38
C ARG A 30 9.16 23.61 2.23
N TYR A 31 10.10 23.70 1.29
CA TYR A 31 10.77 24.94 0.94
C TYR A 31 9.77 26.03 0.58
N LYS A 32 8.75 25.72 -0.23
CA LYS A 32 7.74 26.69 -0.65
C LYS A 32 6.84 27.20 0.50
N ILE A 33 6.73 26.46 1.60
CA ILE A 33 6.02 26.95 2.79
C ILE A 33 6.83 28.06 3.48
N ALA A 34 8.16 27.96 3.47
CA ALA A 34 9.04 28.92 4.14
C ALA A 34 9.51 30.07 3.23
N TYR A 35 9.60 29.84 1.92
CA TYR A 35 10.19 30.77 0.96
C TYR A 35 9.32 30.91 -0.30
N SER A 36 9.39 32.08 -0.95
CA SER A 36 8.64 32.34 -2.18
C SER A 36 9.15 31.49 -3.35
N LEU A 37 8.24 30.73 -3.97
CA LEU A 37 8.49 29.98 -5.20
C LEU A 37 7.28 30.11 -6.15
N PRO A 38 7.12 31.28 -6.81
CA PRO A 38 5.86 31.66 -7.47
C PRO A 38 5.56 30.84 -8.73
N PHE A 39 6.57 30.32 -9.40
CA PHE A 39 6.42 29.57 -10.66
C PHE A 39 5.90 28.14 -10.49
N ILE A 40 5.86 27.60 -9.26
CA ILE A 40 5.32 26.27 -8.99
C ILE A 40 4.00 26.42 -8.23
N ASN A 41 2.89 25.87 -8.73
CA ASN A 41 1.65 25.83 -7.96
C ASN A 41 1.70 24.73 -6.88
N GLN A 42 1.40 25.07 -5.62
CA GLN A 42 1.54 24.14 -4.49
C GLN A 42 0.57 22.96 -4.59
N LYS A 43 -0.68 23.22 -4.98
CA LYS A 43 -1.72 22.18 -5.11
C LYS A 43 -1.35 21.20 -6.21
N ASN A 44 -0.84 21.70 -7.34
CA ASN A 44 -0.39 20.87 -8.45
C ASN A 44 0.84 20.02 -8.10
N LEU A 45 1.82 20.62 -7.41
CA LEU A 45 3.00 19.90 -6.94
C LEU A 45 2.62 18.81 -5.93
N LEU A 46 1.66 19.10 -5.04
CA LEU A 46 1.12 18.11 -4.10
C LEU A 46 0.51 16.91 -4.83
N GLN A 47 -0.31 17.14 -5.87
CA GLN A 47 -0.87 16.06 -6.69
C GLN A 47 0.23 15.22 -7.34
N SER A 48 1.22 15.88 -7.96
CA SER A 48 2.37 15.20 -8.56
C SER A 48 3.11 14.33 -7.54
N HIS A 49 3.44 14.89 -6.38
CA HIS A 49 4.13 14.21 -5.29
C HIS A 49 3.34 13.00 -4.79
N SER A 50 2.05 13.16 -4.45
CA SER A 50 1.25 12.07 -3.90
C SER A 50 1.01 10.95 -4.92
N HIS A 51 0.67 11.29 -6.16
CA HIS A 51 0.45 10.30 -7.22
C HIS A 51 1.74 9.53 -7.55
N PHE A 52 2.88 10.22 -7.64
CA PHE A 52 4.16 9.56 -7.90
C PHE A 52 4.65 8.74 -6.71
N ALA A 53 4.43 9.19 -5.47
CA ALA A 53 4.73 8.42 -4.28
C ALA A 53 3.94 7.10 -4.22
N PHE A 54 2.64 7.14 -4.55
CA PHE A 54 1.78 5.97 -4.50
C PHE A 54 2.05 5.01 -5.67
N ALA A 55 1.96 5.50 -6.91
CA ALA A 55 2.05 4.66 -8.10
C ALA A 55 3.51 4.40 -8.50
N GLY A 56 4.31 5.45 -8.61
CA GLY A 56 5.69 5.40 -9.09
C GLY A 56 6.64 4.75 -8.09
N TRP A 57 6.51 5.03 -6.80
CA TRP A 57 7.39 4.48 -5.78
C TRP A 57 6.81 3.23 -5.09
N VAL A 58 5.83 3.38 -4.20
CA VAL A 58 5.39 2.28 -3.32
C VAL A 58 4.79 1.13 -4.11
N THR A 59 3.85 1.41 -5.01
CA THR A 59 3.20 0.39 -5.84
C THR A 59 4.21 -0.31 -6.75
N GLN A 60 5.11 0.43 -7.40
CA GLN A 60 6.16 -0.15 -8.24
C GLN A 60 7.05 -1.13 -7.45
N LEU A 61 7.49 -0.73 -6.25
CA LEU A 61 8.30 -1.55 -5.37
C LEU A 61 7.55 -2.84 -4.99
N LEU A 62 6.30 -2.70 -4.54
CA LEU A 62 5.48 -3.83 -4.11
C LEU A 62 5.20 -4.80 -5.27
N MET A 63 4.84 -4.29 -6.46
CA MET A 63 4.66 -5.11 -7.64
C MET A 63 5.94 -5.89 -7.97
N ALA A 64 7.11 -5.24 -7.96
CA ALA A 64 8.39 -5.92 -8.22
C ALA A 64 8.72 -7.00 -7.18
N MET A 65 8.47 -6.73 -5.88
CA MET A 65 8.67 -7.70 -4.81
C MET A 65 7.69 -8.88 -4.89
N MET A 66 6.43 -8.62 -5.25
CA MET A 66 5.42 -9.64 -5.48
C MET A 66 5.74 -10.51 -6.70
N VAL A 67 6.26 -9.93 -7.79
CA VAL A 67 6.76 -10.70 -8.94
C VAL A 67 7.97 -11.56 -8.55
N ASN A 68 8.88 -11.03 -7.71
CA ASN A 68 9.98 -11.82 -7.17
C ASN A 68 9.48 -12.99 -6.31
N TYR A 69 8.39 -12.81 -5.56
CA TYR A 69 7.76 -13.92 -4.83
C TYR A 69 7.33 -15.05 -5.79
N LEU A 70 6.66 -14.74 -6.91
CA LEU A 70 6.31 -15.75 -7.92
C LEU A 70 7.55 -16.44 -8.50
N HIS A 71 8.60 -15.67 -8.79
CA HIS A 71 9.88 -16.21 -9.27
C HIS A 71 10.46 -17.24 -8.28
N THR A 72 10.52 -16.91 -6.99
CA THR A 72 11.01 -17.82 -5.94
C THR A 72 10.12 -19.05 -5.72
N LYS A 73 8.90 -19.05 -6.27
CA LYS A 73 7.95 -20.17 -6.23
C LYS A 73 7.94 -21.01 -7.51
N GLY A 74 8.97 -20.89 -8.35
CA GLY A 74 9.16 -21.74 -9.53
C GLY A 74 8.71 -21.12 -10.85
N HIS A 75 8.19 -19.88 -10.85
CA HIS A 75 7.89 -19.15 -12.08
C HIS A 75 9.15 -18.43 -12.59
N SER A 76 10.13 -19.17 -13.13
CA SER A 76 11.42 -18.65 -13.58
C SER A 76 11.31 -17.43 -14.52
N ASN A 77 10.32 -17.43 -15.42
CA ASN A 77 10.09 -16.33 -16.38
C ASN A 77 9.15 -15.23 -15.85
N ALA A 78 8.91 -15.14 -14.54
CA ALA A 78 8.00 -14.16 -13.96
C ALA A 78 8.35 -12.72 -14.36
N PHE A 79 9.60 -12.28 -14.24
CA PHE A 79 9.95 -10.90 -14.61
C PHE A 79 9.75 -10.60 -16.10
N GLN A 80 10.10 -11.52 -17.00
CA GLN A 80 9.83 -11.36 -18.43
C GLN A 80 8.34 -11.18 -18.70
N LYS A 81 7.50 -11.99 -18.04
CA LYS A 81 6.05 -11.90 -18.17
C LYS A 81 5.51 -10.58 -17.62
N TYR A 82 6.03 -10.05 -16.51
CA TYR A 82 5.49 -8.85 -15.85
C TYR A 82 6.14 -7.53 -16.27
N LYS A 83 7.26 -7.55 -17.01
CA LYS A 83 7.91 -6.34 -17.55
C LYS A 83 6.92 -5.35 -18.20
N PRO A 84 6.00 -5.76 -19.09
CA PRO A 84 5.07 -4.81 -19.72
C PRO A 84 4.20 -4.03 -18.73
N VAL A 85 3.64 -4.69 -17.71
CA VAL A 85 2.78 -4.02 -16.73
C VAL A 85 3.58 -3.15 -15.75
N LEU A 86 4.80 -3.57 -15.41
CA LEU A 86 5.71 -2.75 -14.60
C LEU A 86 6.15 -1.47 -15.33
N TYR A 87 6.38 -1.54 -16.64
CA TYR A 87 6.66 -0.36 -17.46
C TYR A 87 5.41 0.51 -17.65
N ALA A 88 4.23 -0.07 -17.84
CA ALA A 88 2.98 0.69 -17.93
C ALA A 88 2.71 1.49 -16.64
N ASN A 89 2.93 0.89 -15.47
CA ASN A 89 2.80 1.60 -14.19
C ASN A 89 3.82 2.75 -14.08
N LEU A 90 5.09 2.53 -14.47
CA LEU A 90 6.08 3.62 -14.50
C LEU A 90 5.69 4.72 -15.47
N LEU A 91 5.32 4.39 -16.71
CA LEU A 91 4.97 5.36 -17.74
C LEU A 91 3.83 6.26 -17.25
N THR A 92 2.79 5.66 -16.66
CA THR A 92 1.66 6.42 -16.12
C THR A 92 2.05 7.25 -14.90
N ALA A 93 2.89 6.72 -14.00
CA ALA A 93 3.39 7.46 -12.84
C ALA A 93 4.27 8.65 -13.24
N TYR A 94 5.23 8.47 -14.15
CA TYR A 94 6.06 9.55 -14.68
C TYR A 94 5.24 10.54 -15.52
N GLY A 95 4.22 10.06 -16.24
CA GLY A 95 3.25 10.92 -16.92
C GLY A 95 2.55 11.86 -15.92
N MET A 96 2.04 11.34 -14.80
CA MET A 96 1.47 12.15 -13.72
C MET A 96 2.51 13.09 -13.08
N LEU A 97 3.72 12.59 -12.81
CA LEU A 97 4.83 13.35 -12.22
C LEU A 97 5.11 14.63 -13.02
N LEU A 98 5.14 14.53 -14.35
CA LEU A 98 5.43 15.64 -15.25
C LEU A 98 4.19 16.48 -15.53
N THR A 99 3.01 15.88 -15.74
CA THR A 99 1.83 16.66 -16.16
C THR A 99 1.19 17.47 -15.03
N PHE A 100 1.14 16.95 -13.80
CA PHE A 100 0.52 17.67 -12.68
C PHE A 100 1.19 19.01 -12.37
N PRO A 101 2.53 19.13 -12.18
CA PRO A 101 3.17 20.40 -11.81
C PRO A 101 2.98 21.49 -12.87
N PHE A 102 3.10 21.14 -14.15
CA PHE A 102 3.10 22.12 -15.25
C PHE A 102 1.70 22.47 -15.76
N ILE A 103 0.79 21.50 -15.82
CA ILE A 103 -0.51 21.67 -16.48
C ILE A 103 -1.67 21.62 -15.46
N GLY A 104 -1.44 21.06 -14.28
CA GLY A 104 -2.44 20.92 -13.22
C GLY A 104 -3.46 19.82 -13.51
N TYR A 105 -4.65 19.94 -12.92
CA TYR A 105 -5.74 18.97 -13.07
C TYR A 105 -6.48 19.17 -14.41
N LYS A 106 -5.78 18.94 -15.54
CA LYS A 106 -6.34 18.99 -16.90
C LYS A 106 -6.31 17.62 -17.57
N MET A 107 -6.83 17.56 -18.79
CA MET A 107 -7.04 16.34 -19.58
C MET A 107 -5.84 15.39 -19.56
N LEU A 108 -4.61 15.85 -19.82
CA LEU A 108 -3.43 14.97 -19.85
C LEU A 108 -3.13 14.32 -18.49
N SER A 109 -3.18 15.07 -17.40
CA SER A 109 -2.97 14.55 -16.05
C SER A 109 -4.07 13.54 -15.67
N ILE A 110 -5.31 13.82 -16.08
CA ILE A 110 -6.46 12.92 -15.89
C ILE A 110 -6.24 11.63 -16.68
N ILE A 111 -5.84 11.70 -17.96
CA ILE A 111 -5.55 10.52 -18.79
C ILE A 111 -4.51 9.64 -18.11
N PHE A 112 -3.37 10.20 -17.68
CA PHE A 112 -2.34 9.41 -17.01
C PHE A 112 -2.81 8.80 -15.68
N SER A 113 -3.61 9.54 -14.89
CA SER A 113 -4.18 9.01 -13.65
C SER A 113 -5.15 7.86 -13.90
N THR A 114 -6.01 7.97 -14.92
CA THR A 114 -6.95 6.93 -15.32
C THR A 114 -6.22 5.71 -15.87
N LEU A 115 -5.21 5.90 -16.74
CA LEU A 115 -4.38 4.83 -17.24
C LEU A 115 -3.61 4.11 -16.12
N SER A 116 -3.20 4.83 -15.06
CA SER A 116 -2.56 4.22 -13.89
C SER A 116 -3.48 3.24 -13.16
N ILE A 117 -4.79 3.57 -13.04
CA ILE A 117 -5.80 2.65 -12.48
C ILE A 117 -5.93 1.40 -13.36
N PHE A 118 -5.99 1.56 -14.69
CA PHE A 118 -6.05 0.41 -15.59
C PHE A 118 -4.79 -0.45 -15.57
N ALA A 119 -3.59 0.15 -15.47
CA ALA A 119 -2.34 -0.59 -15.30
C ALA A 119 -2.33 -1.39 -13.98
N SER A 120 -2.87 -0.82 -12.91
CA SER A 120 -3.10 -1.50 -11.63
C SER A 120 -4.03 -2.70 -11.78
N TYR A 121 -5.16 -2.57 -12.47
CA TYR A 121 -6.08 -3.70 -12.73
C TYR A 121 -5.44 -4.79 -13.59
N TRP A 122 -4.67 -4.40 -14.59
CA TRP A 122 -3.91 -5.36 -15.40
C TRP A 122 -2.97 -6.20 -14.53
N PHE A 123 -2.25 -5.57 -13.59
CA PHE A 123 -1.42 -6.28 -12.64
C PHE A 123 -2.26 -7.19 -11.73
N VAL A 124 -3.37 -6.68 -11.19
CA VAL A 124 -4.28 -7.44 -10.31
C VAL A 124 -4.76 -8.73 -10.96
N ILE A 125 -5.36 -8.64 -12.16
CA ILE A 125 -5.91 -9.80 -12.87
C ILE A 125 -4.80 -10.82 -13.13
N LYS A 126 -3.68 -10.35 -13.67
CA LYS A 126 -2.55 -11.22 -14.05
C LYS A 126 -1.92 -11.91 -12.84
N PHE A 127 -1.66 -11.16 -11.76
CA PHE A 127 -1.07 -11.69 -10.53
C PHE A 127 -2.00 -12.63 -9.80
N TRP A 128 -3.30 -12.34 -9.77
CA TRP A 128 -4.29 -13.22 -9.17
C TRP A 128 -4.36 -14.59 -9.86
N ILE A 129 -4.34 -14.60 -11.20
CA ILE A 129 -4.31 -15.84 -11.99
C ILE A 129 -3.06 -16.65 -11.68
N ASP A 130 -1.88 -16.02 -11.67
CA ASP A 130 -0.62 -16.72 -11.41
C ASP A 130 -0.53 -17.23 -9.96
N LEU A 131 -1.03 -16.46 -8.98
CA LEU A 131 -1.16 -16.93 -7.59
C LEU A 131 -2.03 -18.18 -7.47
N ASN A 132 -3.11 -18.28 -8.25
CA ASN A 132 -3.99 -19.45 -8.22
C ASN A 132 -3.33 -20.71 -8.75
N LYS A 133 -2.37 -20.57 -9.68
CA LYS A 133 -1.61 -21.66 -10.31
C LYS A 133 -0.46 -22.18 -9.45
N LEU A 134 -0.14 -21.54 -8.32
CA LEU A 134 0.91 -22.01 -7.43
C LEU A 134 0.55 -23.38 -6.82
N PRO A 135 1.46 -24.36 -6.84
CA PRO A 135 1.19 -25.72 -6.37
C PRO A 135 1.05 -25.80 -4.84
N GLN A 136 1.80 -24.97 -4.11
CA GLN A 136 1.72 -24.89 -2.65
C GLN A 136 1.31 -23.48 -2.21
N LYS A 137 0.17 -23.38 -1.54
CA LYS A 137 -0.39 -22.13 -1.03
C LYS A 137 -0.15 -22.04 0.48
N ASN A 138 0.58 -21.03 0.90
CA ASN A 138 0.74 -20.65 2.31
C ASN A 138 -0.08 -19.38 2.61
N SER A 139 -0.02 -18.91 3.85
CA SER A 139 -0.75 -17.72 4.32
C SER A 139 -0.55 -16.48 3.44
N SER A 140 0.65 -16.31 2.87
CA SER A 140 1.00 -15.17 2.02
C SER A 140 0.10 -15.00 0.81
N VAL A 141 -0.41 -16.11 0.24
CA VAL A 141 -1.32 -16.05 -0.91
C VAL A 141 -2.61 -15.32 -0.55
N TYR A 142 -3.13 -15.53 0.67
CA TYR A 142 -4.34 -14.85 1.14
C TYR A 142 -4.09 -13.36 1.37
N TRP A 143 -2.95 -13.01 1.97
CA TRP A 143 -2.53 -11.62 2.12
C TRP A 143 -2.41 -10.90 0.77
N PHE A 144 -1.76 -11.51 -0.22
CA PHE A 144 -1.63 -10.90 -1.55
C PHE A 144 -2.97 -10.74 -2.25
N LYS A 145 -3.85 -11.73 -2.15
CA LYS A 145 -5.22 -11.62 -2.69
C LYS A 145 -5.99 -10.47 -2.05
N ALA A 146 -5.99 -10.38 -0.72
CA ALA A 146 -6.63 -9.27 -0.03
C ALA A 146 -6.01 -7.92 -0.42
N ALA A 147 -4.68 -7.83 -0.55
CA ALA A 147 -4.00 -6.63 -1.03
C ALA A 147 -4.54 -6.20 -2.40
N LEU A 148 -4.57 -7.12 -3.37
CA LEU A 148 -5.07 -6.84 -4.72
C LEU A 148 -6.54 -6.43 -4.72
N LEU A 149 -7.37 -7.09 -3.91
CA LEU A 149 -8.78 -6.75 -3.76
C LEU A 149 -8.95 -5.32 -3.20
N PHE A 150 -8.23 -4.99 -2.13
CA PHE A 150 -8.30 -3.64 -1.55
C PHE A 150 -7.74 -2.56 -2.47
N ASN A 151 -6.75 -2.89 -3.31
CA ASN A 151 -6.29 -1.98 -4.36
C ASN A 151 -7.43 -1.66 -5.35
N VAL A 152 -8.17 -2.68 -5.80
CA VAL A 152 -9.35 -2.47 -6.66
C VAL A 152 -10.43 -1.68 -5.92
N ILE A 153 -10.78 -2.07 -4.69
CA ILE A 153 -11.81 -1.38 -3.89
C ILE A 153 -11.45 0.09 -3.71
N SER A 154 -10.18 0.42 -3.43
CA SER A 154 -9.75 1.81 -3.21
C SER A 154 -10.08 2.74 -4.37
N SER A 155 -10.06 2.23 -5.61
CA SER A 155 -10.37 3.01 -6.81
C SER A 155 -11.80 3.58 -6.81
N LEU A 156 -12.73 2.98 -6.06
CA LEU A 156 -14.10 3.49 -5.93
C LEU A 156 -14.11 4.91 -5.33
N GLY A 157 -13.17 5.22 -4.44
CA GLY A 157 -12.99 6.59 -3.93
C GLY A 157 -12.54 7.55 -5.03
N ALA A 158 -11.61 7.13 -5.89
CA ALA A 158 -11.16 7.93 -7.03
C ALA A 158 -12.26 8.13 -8.08
N TYR A 159 -13.05 7.09 -8.37
CA TYR A 159 -14.20 7.20 -9.27
C TYR A 159 -15.30 8.09 -8.70
N SER A 160 -15.57 8.01 -7.40
CA SER A 160 -16.50 8.91 -6.72
C SER A 160 -16.06 10.37 -6.86
N LEU A 161 -14.77 10.66 -6.66
CA LEU A 161 -14.20 12.00 -6.86
C LEU A 161 -14.37 12.47 -8.31
N ALA A 162 -14.02 11.63 -9.29
CA ALA A 162 -14.18 11.96 -10.70
C ALA A 162 -15.64 12.22 -11.08
N TYR A 163 -16.57 11.43 -10.54
CA TYR A 163 -18.01 11.59 -10.74
C TYR A 163 -18.50 12.94 -10.19
N MET A 164 -18.16 13.28 -8.95
CA MET A 164 -18.57 14.56 -8.33
C MET A 164 -18.02 15.78 -9.09
N ILE A 165 -16.76 15.72 -9.54
CA ILE A 165 -16.15 16.79 -10.32
C ILE A 165 -16.87 16.96 -11.67
N THR A 166 -17.22 15.85 -12.32
CA THR A 166 -17.90 15.87 -13.63
C THR A 166 -19.33 16.39 -13.52
N MET A 167 -20.07 15.97 -12.48
CA MET A 167 -21.45 16.39 -12.23
C MET A 167 -21.55 17.80 -11.60
N ARG A 168 -20.41 18.43 -11.26
CA ARG A 168 -20.34 19.70 -10.52
C ARG A 168 -21.10 19.70 -9.18
N SER A 169 -21.29 18.52 -8.59
CA SER A 169 -22.02 18.29 -7.34
C SER A 169 -21.07 17.98 -6.18
N ILE A 170 -20.17 18.93 -5.90
CA ILE A 170 -19.14 18.73 -4.86
C ILE A 170 -19.70 19.13 -3.50
N HIS A 171 -20.17 18.13 -2.75
CA HIS A 171 -20.44 18.30 -1.33
C HIS A 171 -19.15 18.08 -0.53
N PRO A 172 -18.75 19.00 0.38
CA PRO A 172 -17.49 18.90 1.12
C PRO A 172 -17.33 17.56 1.84
N ASP A 173 -18.40 17.07 2.45
CA ASP A 173 -18.36 15.84 3.23
C ASP A 173 -18.09 14.62 2.36
N ASN A 174 -18.82 14.50 1.25
CA ASN A 174 -18.66 13.42 0.29
C ASN A 174 -17.28 13.48 -0.38
N TYR A 175 -16.78 14.68 -0.68
CA TYR A 175 -15.45 14.88 -1.23
C TYR A 175 -14.36 14.35 -0.27
N LEU A 176 -14.44 14.72 1.01
CA LEU A 176 -13.48 14.29 2.02
C LEU A 176 -13.59 12.79 2.30
N ALA A 177 -14.82 12.26 2.41
CA ALA A 177 -15.07 10.83 2.56
C ALA A 177 -14.47 10.01 1.41
N SER A 178 -14.62 10.45 0.16
CA SER A 178 -14.05 9.74 -0.99
C SER A 178 -12.52 9.75 -1.02
N ILE A 179 -11.89 10.85 -0.58
CA ILE A 179 -10.43 10.90 -0.39
C ILE A 179 -9.99 9.94 0.72
N TYR A 180 -10.64 9.99 1.88
CA TYR A 180 -10.32 9.12 3.01
C TYR A 180 -10.54 7.65 2.69
N PHE A 181 -11.58 7.32 1.93
CA PHE A 181 -11.85 5.98 1.46
C PHE A 181 -10.70 5.47 0.57
N PHE A 182 -10.30 6.27 -0.43
CA PHE A 182 -9.17 5.94 -1.30
C PHE A 182 -7.89 5.72 -0.49
N LEU A 183 -7.54 6.68 0.38
CA LEU A 183 -6.33 6.63 1.19
C LEU A 183 -6.33 5.44 2.17
N HIS A 184 -7.46 5.18 2.82
CA HIS A 184 -7.60 4.07 3.76
C HIS A 184 -7.31 2.73 3.08
N PHE A 185 -7.99 2.44 1.96
CA PHE A 185 -7.81 1.17 1.27
C PHE A 185 -6.47 1.09 0.51
N GLN A 186 -5.82 2.20 0.19
CA GLN A 186 -4.43 2.20 -0.30
C GLN A 186 -3.44 1.87 0.82
N TYR A 187 -3.46 2.63 1.92
CA TYR A 187 -2.50 2.46 3.02
C TYR A 187 -2.74 1.18 3.84
N ASN A 188 -3.96 1.01 4.35
CA ASN A 188 -4.34 -0.08 5.25
C ASN A 188 -4.73 -1.36 4.51
N GLY A 189 -5.15 -1.23 3.25
CA GLY A 189 -5.47 -2.35 2.38
C GLY A 189 -4.29 -2.74 1.51
N TRP A 190 -4.15 -2.13 0.34
CA TRP A 190 -3.16 -2.49 -0.68
C TRP A 190 -1.72 -2.59 -0.14
N PHE A 191 -1.16 -1.49 0.37
CA PHE A 191 0.25 -1.45 0.78
C PHE A 191 0.52 -2.34 1.98
N PHE A 192 -0.29 -2.20 3.04
CA PHE A 192 -0.12 -2.97 4.26
C PHE A 192 -0.25 -4.47 4.00
N PHE A 193 -1.28 -4.93 3.29
CA PHE A 193 -1.48 -6.35 3.04
C PHE A 193 -0.40 -6.94 2.11
N ALA A 194 0.10 -6.17 1.13
CA ALA A 194 1.21 -6.63 0.29
C ALA A 194 2.50 -6.81 1.12
N CYS A 195 2.85 -5.85 1.97
CA CYS A 195 3.97 -5.95 2.90
C CYS A 195 3.81 -7.14 3.86
N MET A 196 2.61 -7.33 4.41
CA MET A 196 2.29 -8.43 5.30
C MET A 196 2.34 -9.79 4.61
N GLY A 197 1.95 -9.89 3.33
CA GLY A 197 2.12 -11.11 2.54
C GLY A 197 3.58 -11.49 2.35
N LEU A 198 4.44 -10.51 2.05
CA LEU A 198 5.89 -10.71 1.97
C LEU A 198 6.49 -11.13 3.32
N LEU A 199 6.08 -10.50 4.42
CA LEU A 199 6.51 -10.86 5.77
C LEU A 199 6.04 -12.27 6.15
N ALA A 200 4.76 -12.60 5.91
CA ALA A 200 4.20 -13.92 6.16
C ALA A 200 4.97 -15.01 5.38
N HIS A 201 5.43 -14.68 4.17
CA HIS A 201 6.22 -15.62 3.37
C HIS A 201 7.56 -15.91 4.03
N ARG A 202 8.26 -14.85 4.47
CA ARG A 202 9.53 -14.97 5.19
C ARG A 202 9.38 -15.73 6.51
N LEU A 203 8.37 -15.40 7.31
CA LEU A 203 8.08 -16.10 8.56
C LEU A 203 7.80 -17.57 8.33
N HIS A 204 7.04 -17.91 7.29
CA HIS A 204 6.78 -19.31 6.92
C HIS A 204 8.07 -20.06 6.55
N LEU A 205 8.97 -19.44 5.78
CA LEU A 205 10.28 -20.04 5.47
C LEU A 205 11.17 -20.24 6.70
N TRP A 206 11.00 -19.41 7.74
CA TRP A 206 11.68 -19.57 9.03
C TRP A 206 10.96 -20.52 10.00
N GLY A 207 9.95 -21.26 9.54
CA GLY A 207 9.26 -22.29 10.33
C GLY A 207 8.04 -21.79 11.11
N ALA A 208 7.49 -20.61 10.81
CA ALA A 208 6.24 -20.18 11.41
C ALA A 208 5.09 -21.13 11.06
N ASN A 209 4.26 -21.47 12.05
CA ASN A 209 3.06 -22.26 11.84
C ASN A 209 2.07 -21.50 10.94
N ASN A 210 1.73 -22.11 9.80
CA ASN A 210 0.84 -21.52 8.81
C ASN A 210 -0.56 -21.23 9.35
N ARG A 211 -1.08 -22.05 10.30
CA ARG A 211 -2.37 -21.83 10.95
C ARG A 211 -2.38 -20.51 11.74
N ASN A 212 -1.32 -20.22 12.49
CA ASN A 212 -1.21 -18.97 13.24
C ASN A 212 -1.15 -17.77 12.30
N LEU A 213 -0.37 -17.85 11.22
CA LEU A 213 -0.30 -16.78 10.21
C LEU A 213 -1.66 -16.56 9.52
N ASN A 214 -2.43 -17.62 9.27
CA ASN A 214 -3.79 -17.52 8.73
C ASN A 214 -4.76 -16.85 9.70
N ILE A 215 -4.66 -17.13 11.00
CA ILE A 215 -5.48 -16.44 12.01
C ILE A 215 -5.15 -14.95 12.02
N VAL A 216 -3.85 -14.59 12.04
CA VAL A 216 -3.41 -13.18 11.95
C VAL A 216 -3.97 -12.52 10.69
N PHE A 217 -3.90 -13.18 9.53
CA PHE A 217 -4.49 -12.71 8.28
C PHE A 217 -5.98 -12.40 8.44
N LEU A 218 -6.77 -13.35 8.93
CA LEU A 218 -8.22 -13.19 9.04
C LEU A 218 -8.58 -12.01 9.95
N LEU A 219 -7.89 -11.86 11.09
CA LEU A 219 -8.11 -10.75 12.02
C LEU A 219 -7.91 -9.40 11.34
N PHE A 220 -6.81 -9.22 10.59
CA PHE A 220 -6.58 -7.98 9.85
C PHE A 220 -7.54 -7.79 8.68
N ALA A 221 -7.85 -8.85 7.93
CA ALA A 221 -8.75 -8.79 6.78
C ALA A 221 -10.16 -8.33 7.19
N PHE A 222 -10.72 -8.93 8.24
CA PHE A 222 -12.03 -8.56 8.77
C PHE A 222 -12.04 -7.17 9.41
N ALA A 223 -10.92 -6.74 10.01
CA ALA A 223 -10.83 -5.40 10.56
C ALA A 223 -10.73 -4.30 9.49
N CYS A 224 -10.11 -4.58 8.33
CA CYS A 224 -9.74 -3.55 7.37
C CYS A 224 -10.93 -2.75 6.84
N ILE A 225 -12.06 -3.40 6.54
CA ILE A 225 -13.26 -2.72 6.02
C ILE A 225 -13.88 -1.79 7.07
N PRO A 226 -14.31 -2.27 8.26
CA PRO A 226 -14.90 -1.41 9.29
C PRO A 226 -13.91 -0.36 9.82
N ALA A 227 -12.59 -0.62 9.76
CA ALA A 227 -11.58 0.37 10.17
C ALA A 227 -11.58 1.66 9.32
N TYR A 228 -12.21 1.67 8.14
CA TYR A 228 -12.39 2.92 7.38
C TYR A 228 -13.15 3.96 8.21
N LEU A 229 -14.12 3.52 9.01
CA LEU A 229 -14.96 4.38 9.82
C LEU A 229 -14.16 5.21 10.82
N LEU A 230 -12.98 4.75 11.27
CA LEU A 230 -12.07 5.58 12.10
C LEU A 230 -11.67 6.88 11.39
N SER A 231 -11.50 6.85 10.06
CA SER A 231 -11.18 8.05 9.26
C SER A 231 -12.41 8.92 8.98
N ALA A 232 -13.61 8.42 9.30
CA ALA A 232 -14.89 9.03 8.98
C ALA A 232 -15.75 9.32 10.21
N LEU A 233 -15.19 9.25 11.43
CA LEU A 233 -15.90 9.51 12.69
C LEU A 233 -16.43 10.95 12.82
N TRP A 234 -15.89 11.88 12.04
CA TRP A 234 -16.36 13.26 11.95
C TRP A 234 -17.68 13.38 11.17
N LEU A 235 -18.05 12.36 10.37
CA LEU A 235 -19.40 12.27 9.81
C LEU A 235 -20.37 11.93 10.94
N SER A 236 -21.59 12.47 10.87
CA SER A 236 -22.70 12.13 11.77
C SER A 236 -23.21 10.70 11.53
N VAL A 237 -22.36 9.71 11.84
CA VAL A 237 -22.68 8.29 11.69
C VAL A 237 -23.53 7.79 12.86
N PRO A 238 -24.50 6.89 12.64
CA PRO A 238 -25.27 6.27 13.71
C PRO A 238 -24.40 5.56 14.75
N ASN A 239 -24.80 5.61 16.02
CA ASN A 239 -24.04 5.06 17.16
C ASN A 239 -23.63 3.58 17.01
N TRP A 240 -24.42 2.77 16.29
CA TRP A 240 -24.08 1.35 16.07
C TRP A 240 -22.81 1.16 15.22
N PHE A 241 -22.43 2.13 14.37
CA PHE A 241 -21.16 2.09 13.64
C PHE A 241 -19.95 2.17 14.58
N TYR A 242 -20.10 2.75 15.76
CA TYR A 242 -19.05 2.78 16.78
C TYR A 242 -18.67 1.38 17.27
N ILE A 243 -19.65 0.46 17.36
CA ILE A 243 -19.39 -0.94 17.72
C ILE A 243 -18.48 -1.60 16.67
N LEU A 244 -18.72 -1.33 15.38
CA LEU A 244 -17.87 -1.84 14.30
C LEU A 244 -16.44 -1.29 14.41
N VAL A 245 -16.28 -0.02 14.80
CA VAL A 245 -14.97 0.61 15.01
C VAL A 245 -14.21 -0.07 16.16
N VAL A 246 -14.85 -0.24 17.31
CA VAL A 246 -14.25 -0.92 18.49
C VAL A 246 -13.84 -2.35 18.13
N VAL A 247 -14.71 -3.09 17.44
CA VAL A 247 -14.41 -4.45 16.97
C VAL A 247 -13.23 -4.45 16.01
N ALA A 248 -13.17 -3.53 15.04
CA ALA A 248 -12.08 -3.43 14.09
C ALA A 248 -10.72 -3.22 14.79
N VAL A 249 -10.67 -2.31 15.75
CA VAL A 249 -9.45 -2.05 16.55
C VAL A 249 -9.08 -3.28 17.39
N GLY A 250 -10.04 -3.91 18.06
CA GLY A 250 -9.79 -5.12 18.85
C GLY A 250 -9.21 -6.26 18.00
N LEU A 251 -9.73 -6.45 16.79
CA LEU A 251 -9.21 -7.43 15.82
C LEU A 251 -7.78 -7.09 15.37
N GLN A 252 -7.48 -5.82 15.05
CA GLN A 252 -6.13 -5.39 14.65
C GLN A 252 -5.11 -5.57 15.77
N LEU A 253 -5.44 -5.17 17.00
CA LEU A 253 -4.57 -5.34 18.17
C LEU A 253 -4.30 -6.81 18.45
N THR A 254 -5.34 -7.64 18.43
CA THR A 254 -5.20 -9.10 18.62
C THR A 254 -4.34 -9.71 17.53
N GLY A 255 -4.57 -9.34 16.26
CA GLY A 255 -3.76 -9.78 15.13
C GLY A 255 -2.29 -9.39 15.27
N TRP A 256 -2.01 -8.16 15.69
CA TRP A 256 -0.66 -7.66 15.91
C TRP A 256 0.04 -8.39 17.06
N LEU A 257 -0.62 -8.57 18.20
CA LEU A 257 -0.07 -9.30 19.34
C LEU A 257 0.28 -10.75 18.99
N LEU A 258 -0.60 -11.45 18.26
CA LEU A 258 -0.35 -12.81 17.78
C LEU A 258 0.82 -12.88 16.80
N LEU A 259 0.95 -11.89 15.92
CA LEU A 259 2.07 -11.79 15.00
C LEU A 259 3.38 -11.57 15.74
N VAL A 260 3.44 -10.61 16.67
CA VAL A 260 4.61 -10.34 17.50
C VAL A 260 4.99 -11.59 18.30
N LYS A 261 4.03 -12.29 18.91
CA LYS A 261 4.26 -13.56 19.62
C LYS A 261 4.86 -14.62 18.69
N THR A 262 4.35 -14.74 17.46
CA THR A 262 4.86 -15.68 16.45
C THR A 262 6.29 -15.33 16.02
N THR A 263 6.57 -14.06 15.75
CA THR A 263 7.91 -13.59 15.37
C THR A 263 8.91 -13.71 16.52
N LYS A 264 8.49 -13.45 17.77
CA LYS A 264 9.33 -13.61 18.97
C LYS A 264 9.85 -15.03 19.12
N LYS A 265 9.01 -16.04 18.89
CA LYS A 265 9.41 -17.46 18.92
C LYS A 265 10.49 -17.79 17.89
N LEU A 266 10.55 -17.04 16.79
CA LEU A 266 11.50 -17.25 15.70
C LEU A 266 12.75 -16.37 15.81
N LEU A 267 12.89 -15.55 16.87
CA LEU A 267 14.04 -14.66 17.04
C LEU A 267 15.40 -15.36 16.93
N PRO A 268 15.63 -16.54 17.53
CA PRO A 268 16.92 -17.23 17.40
C PRO A 268 17.28 -17.51 15.93
N ILE A 269 16.30 -17.98 15.14
CA ILE A 269 16.48 -18.28 13.71
C ILE A 269 16.70 -16.98 12.93
N ILE A 270 15.86 -15.97 13.16
CA ILE A 270 15.94 -14.67 12.48
C ILE A 270 17.32 -14.05 12.72
N LYS A 271 17.85 -14.14 13.95
CA LYS A 271 19.15 -13.55 14.28
C LYS A 271 20.28 -14.08 13.40
N ASN A 272 20.21 -15.34 12.99
CA ASN A 272 21.24 -15.98 12.18
C ASN A 272 20.99 -15.84 10.66
N GLN A 273 19.75 -15.55 10.24
CA GLN A 273 19.35 -15.52 8.83
C GLN A 273 19.42 -14.12 8.19
N ILE A 274 19.43 -13.05 8.98
CA ILE A 274 19.42 -11.67 8.47
C ILE A 274 20.49 -10.79 9.13
N THR A 275 20.98 -9.81 8.36
CA THR A 275 21.98 -8.84 8.82
C THR A 275 21.45 -7.93 9.93
N LEU A 276 22.37 -7.32 10.70
CA LEU A 276 22.02 -6.40 11.79
C LEU A 276 21.19 -5.20 11.28
N LEU A 277 21.56 -4.63 10.14
CA LEU A 277 20.82 -3.53 9.52
C LEU A 277 19.38 -3.95 9.19
N THR A 278 19.20 -5.10 8.55
CA THR A 278 17.86 -5.63 8.21
C THR A 278 17.02 -5.82 9.47
N ARG A 279 17.63 -6.32 10.56
CA ARG A 279 16.95 -6.49 11.85
C ARG A 279 16.50 -5.16 12.45
N ARG A 280 17.36 -4.13 12.39
CA ARG A 280 17.00 -2.77 12.84
C ARG A 280 15.84 -2.19 12.03
N LEU A 281 15.84 -2.39 10.71
CA LEU A 281 14.73 -1.96 9.86
C LEU A 281 13.42 -2.69 10.18
N TYR A 282 13.45 -4.01 10.41
CA TYR A 282 12.27 -4.75 10.87
C TYR A 282 11.76 -4.24 12.23
N MET A 283 12.67 -3.94 13.17
CA MET A 283 12.30 -3.39 14.47
C MET A 283 11.67 -2.00 14.33
N LEU A 284 12.24 -1.14 13.49
CA LEU A 284 11.70 0.19 13.21
C LEU A 284 10.28 0.09 12.63
N SER A 285 10.07 -0.79 11.64
CA SER A 285 8.74 -1.03 11.07
C SER A 285 7.75 -1.58 12.09
N ALA A 286 8.18 -2.46 12.99
CA ALA A 286 7.33 -3.00 14.06
C ALA A 286 6.96 -1.94 15.10
N ILE A 287 7.90 -1.06 15.46
CA ILE A 287 7.64 0.08 16.35
C ILE A 287 6.65 1.04 15.67
N ALA A 288 6.89 1.41 14.40
CA ALA A 288 6.00 2.30 13.66
C ALA A 288 4.57 1.73 13.56
N LEU A 289 4.42 0.44 13.29
CA LEU A 289 3.11 -0.21 13.26
C LEU A 289 2.47 -0.26 14.65
N THR A 290 3.24 -0.50 15.71
CA THR A 290 2.73 -0.46 17.09
C THR A 290 2.21 0.94 17.43
N ILE A 291 2.98 1.99 17.13
CA ILE A 291 2.57 3.39 17.33
C ILE A 291 1.28 3.67 16.57
N LYS A 292 1.21 3.29 15.29
CA LYS A 292 0.02 3.47 14.46
C LYS A 292 -1.22 2.81 15.08
N LEU A 293 -1.13 1.55 15.49
CA LEU A 293 -2.27 0.83 16.08
C LEU A 293 -2.68 1.40 17.44
N SER A 294 -1.72 1.85 18.26
CA SER A 294 -2.01 2.55 19.52
C SER A 294 -2.73 3.87 19.28
N LEU A 295 -2.30 4.67 18.29
CA LEU A 295 -2.98 5.91 17.94
C LEU A 295 -4.39 5.65 17.40
N GLN A 296 -4.57 4.65 16.54
CA GLN A 296 -5.90 4.23 16.06
C GLN A 296 -6.82 3.80 17.21
N THR A 297 -6.27 3.17 18.24
CA THR A 297 -7.03 2.82 19.45
C THR A 297 -7.45 4.05 20.22
N GLY A 298 -6.55 5.05 20.36
CA GLY A 298 -6.88 6.33 20.98
C GLY A 298 -7.99 7.08 20.26
N SER A 299 -7.96 7.11 18.92
CA SER A 299 -8.97 7.76 18.08
C SER A 299 -10.38 7.15 18.17
N VAL A 300 -10.53 5.98 18.82
CA VAL A 300 -11.86 5.44 19.13
C VAL A 300 -12.56 6.31 20.16
N ILE A 301 -11.84 6.99 21.06
CA ILE A 301 -12.46 7.84 22.08
C ILE A 301 -12.70 9.23 21.45
N PRO A 302 -13.95 9.65 21.20
CA PRO A 302 -14.22 10.88 20.43
C PRO A 302 -13.69 12.17 21.08
N SER A 303 -13.39 12.14 22.37
CA SER A 303 -12.87 13.27 23.13
C SER A 303 -11.34 13.42 23.10
N LEU A 304 -10.61 12.50 22.44
CA LEU A 304 -9.14 12.48 22.30
C LEU A 304 -8.72 12.77 20.86
#